data_AF-A0A8I1Q1G9-F1
#
_entry.id   AF-A0A8I1Q1G9-F1
#
_cell.length_a   1.000
_cell.length_b   1.000
_cell.length_c   1.000
_cell.angle_alpha   90.00
_cell.angle_beta   90.00
_cell.angle_gamma   90.00
#
_symmetry.space_group_name_H-M   'P 1'
#
loop_
_entity.id
_entity.type
_entity.pdbx_description
1 polymer ?
#
loop_
_entity_poly.entity_id
_entity_poly.type
_entity_poly.pdbx_seq_one_letter_code
_entity_poly.pdbx_strand_id
1 'polypeptide(L)'
;MPAATSERFCQEGGCIGEHYAKGLCARHYQRARYRSRTIVAPPKVVQPCSVGDCGDTAKIRGKCNRHYQADWRSQQLTPLSRAFPPDDHSHAAPVRAHLHELAAAGITTATAAALARVPAAAAAAVAGGAKYVRRSHALALMRIHVDPSAAEDRAMISAHGAQRRVQALVALGWTFGDIAGWLDCHQSMLSNLIHPATRVVSGRQHRQIAEMYRQRMMAVPAVKHVKALARAAREGWVPPLAWDDIDRDVRPPAARAPKRSELPFDEIAVELALEGQKVRLRRADKVEVVTRAHARRWSDQTIARVTGIIDRTVLRIRQDLGLPGWDMHELVDAERGR
;
A
#
# COMPACT_ATOMS: atom_id res chain seq x y z
N MET A 1 -42.59 -29.49 40.72
CA MET A 1 -41.18 -29.86 40.91
C MET A 1 -40.50 -29.78 39.54
N PRO A 2 -39.52 -28.89 39.31
CA PRO A 2 -38.87 -28.77 38.01
C PRO A 2 -37.95 -29.96 37.76
N ALA A 3 -38.03 -30.53 36.56
CA ALA A 3 -37.28 -31.70 36.12
C ALA A 3 -35.79 -31.38 35.91
N ALA A 4 -34.92 -32.11 36.60
CA ALA A 4 -33.48 -32.09 36.41
C ALA A 4 -33.11 -32.52 34.98
N THR A 5 -32.58 -31.59 34.19
CA THR A 5 -32.01 -31.91 32.87
C THR A 5 -30.55 -32.28 33.06
N SER A 6 -30.27 -33.57 32.90
CA SER A 6 -28.95 -34.20 33.04
C SER A 6 -27.89 -33.53 32.15
N GLU A 7 -26.85 -32.96 32.76
CA GLU A 7 -25.63 -32.56 32.08
C GLU A 7 -24.99 -33.79 31.43
N ARG A 8 -25.01 -33.84 30.10
CA ARG A 8 -24.44 -34.95 29.34
C ARG A 8 -22.93 -34.73 29.24
N PHE A 9 -22.15 -35.43 30.04
CA PHE A 9 -20.69 -35.44 29.94
C PHE A 9 -20.19 -36.53 28.99
N CYS A 10 -18.93 -36.40 28.56
CA CYS A 10 -18.24 -37.38 27.74
C CYS A 10 -18.17 -38.75 28.42
N GLN A 11 -18.49 -39.81 27.69
CA GLN A 11 -18.45 -41.20 28.17
C GLN A 11 -17.02 -41.79 28.32
N GLU A 12 -15.96 -41.07 27.98
CA GLU A 12 -14.59 -41.56 28.22
C GLU A 12 -14.21 -41.29 29.67
N GLY A 13 -13.79 -42.34 30.39
CA GLY A 13 -13.49 -42.29 31.83
C GLY A 13 -12.58 -41.12 32.21
N GLY A 14 -13.06 -40.28 33.13
CA GLY A 14 -12.33 -39.11 33.64
C GLY A 14 -12.43 -37.85 32.78
N CYS A 15 -13.24 -37.84 31.71
CA CYS A 15 -13.42 -36.65 30.87
C CYS A 15 -14.65 -35.83 31.29
N ILE A 16 -14.41 -34.65 31.85
CA ILE A 16 -15.45 -33.65 32.21
C ILE A 16 -15.93 -32.81 31.01
N GLY A 17 -15.53 -33.16 29.79
CA GLY A 17 -15.93 -32.40 28.60
C GLY A 17 -17.40 -32.60 28.27
N GLU A 18 -18.08 -31.53 27.89
CA GLU A 18 -19.49 -31.57 27.47
C GLU A 18 -19.68 -32.49 26.26
N HIS A 19 -20.79 -33.22 26.26
CA HIS A 19 -21.20 -34.11 25.18
C HIS A 19 -21.46 -33.33 23.89
N TYR A 20 -20.77 -33.75 22.83
CA TYR A 20 -20.91 -33.14 21.50
C TYR A 20 -21.67 -34.07 20.55
N ALA A 21 -21.23 -35.32 20.40
CA ALA A 21 -21.86 -36.30 19.51
C ALA A 21 -21.45 -37.73 19.88
N LYS A 22 -22.36 -38.71 19.68
CA LYS A 22 -22.15 -40.15 19.95
C LYS A 22 -21.62 -40.49 21.36
N GLY A 23 -22.04 -39.74 22.38
CA GLY A 23 -21.59 -39.99 23.75
C GLY A 23 -20.25 -39.33 24.10
N LEU A 24 -19.58 -38.66 23.15
CA LEU A 24 -18.23 -38.14 23.30
C LEU A 24 -18.19 -36.61 23.23
N CYS A 25 -17.23 -36.00 23.93
CA CYS A 25 -16.90 -34.58 23.73
C CYS A 25 -16.27 -34.37 22.35
N ALA A 26 -16.26 -33.13 21.86
CA ALA A 26 -15.75 -32.80 20.53
C ALA A 26 -14.34 -33.37 20.28
N ARG A 27 -13.46 -33.33 21.29
CA ARG A 27 -12.09 -33.85 21.23
C ARG A 27 -12.04 -35.37 21.07
N HIS A 28 -12.81 -36.10 21.88
CA HIS A 28 -12.83 -37.57 21.81
C HIS A 28 -13.58 -38.08 20.59
N TYR A 29 -14.62 -37.37 20.14
CA TYR A 29 -15.30 -37.65 18.88
C TYR A 29 -14.36 -37.53 17.68
N GLN A 30 -13.54 -36.47 17.61
CA GLN A 30 -12.56 -36.34 16.54
C GLN A 30 -11.46 -37.41 16.63
N ARG A 31 -10.94 -37.70 17.84
CA ARG A 31 -9.91 -38.72 18.05
C ARG A 31 -10.39 -40.12 17.65
N ALA A 32 -11.61 -40.50 18.01
CA ALA A 32 -12.24 -41.76 17.63
C ALA A 32 -12.46 -41.85 16.11
N ARG A 33 -12.83 -40.74 15.47
CA ARG A 33 -12.97 -40.65 14.01
C ARG A 33 -11.63 -40.80 13.27
N TYR A 34 -10.54 -40.32 13.83
CA TYR A 34 -9.20 -40.51 13.26
C TYR A 34 -8.66 -41.91 13.50
N ARG A 35 -8.92 -42.53 14.67
CA ARG A 35 -8.51 -43.91 14.96
C ARG A 35 -9.21 -44.96 14.10
N SER A 36 -10.46 -44.74 13.70
CA SER A 36 -11.19 -45.62 12.77
C SER A 36 -10.82 -45.44 11.29
N ARG A 37 -9.95 -44.49 10.97
CA ARG A 37 -9.35 -44.32 9.63
C ARG A 37 -7.93 -44.89 9.61
N THR A 38 -7.77 -46.17 9.92
CA THR A 38 -6.56 -46.91 9.55
C THR A 38 -6.63 -47.25 8.06
N ILE A 39 -6.45 -46.25 7.21
CA ILE A 39 -5.97 -46.48 5.85
C ILE A 39 -4.50 -46.09 5.93
N VAL A 40 -3.63 -47.08 6.09
CA VAL A 40 -2.24 -46.89 5.67
C VAL A 40 -2.34 -46.60 4.18
N ALA A 41 -2.17 -45.32 3.82
CA ALA A 41 -2.20 -44.94 2.42
C ALA A 41 -1.16 -45.80 1.69
N PRO A 42 -1.51 -46.49 0.59
CA PRO A 42 -0.53 -47.25 -0.17
C PRO A 42 0.63 -46.31 -0.52
N PRO A 43 1.90 -46.77 -0.46
CA PRO A 43 3.03 -45.93 -0.79
C PRO A 43 2.81 -45.31 -2.16
N LYS A 44 2.87 -43.97 -2.25
CA LYS A 44 2.72 -43.26 -3.52
C LYS A 44 3.79 -43.78 -4.47
N VAL A 45 3.36 -44.46 -5.53
CA VAL A 45 4.25 -44.85 -6.63
C VAL A 45 4.72 -43.57 -7.32
N VAL A 46 5.97 -43.16 -7.05
CA VAL A 46 6.58 -41.98 -7.66
C VAL A 46 7.17 -42.42 -9.00
N GLN A 47 6.62 -41.90 -10.09
CA GLN A 47 7.13 -42.18 -11.43
C GLN A 47 8.43 -41.38 -11.66
N PRO A 48 9.41 -41.90 -12.41
CA PRO A 48 10.56 -41.12 -12.85
C PRO A 48 10.13 -40.01 -13.82
N CYS A 49 10.95 -38.98 -13.95
CA CYS A 49 10.72 -37.90 -14.91
C CYS A 49 10.72 -38.43 -16.36
N SER A 50 9.74 -38.01 -17.17
CA SER A 50 9.58 -38.43 -18.57
C SER A 50 10.60 -37.88 -19.57
N VAL A 51 11.65 -37.20 -19.10
CA VAL A 51 12.73 -36.64 -19.92
C VAL A 51 13.93 -37.59 -19.84
N GLY A 52 14.43 -38.05 -20.99
CA GLY A 52 15.57 -38.98 -21.07
C GLY A 52 16.76 -38.49 -20.25
N ASP A 53 17.37 -39.42 -19.50
CA ASP A 53 18.50 -39.21 -18.57
C ASP A 53 18.23 -38.35 -17.32
N CYS A 54 16.96 -38.09 -16.99
CA CYS A 54 16.61 -37.42 -15.73
C CYS A 54 16.38 -38.42 -14.58
N GLY A 55 17.34 -38.52 -13.64
CA GLY A 55 17.22 -39.34 -12.43
C GLY A 55 16.26 -38.80 -11.35
N ASP A 56 15.57 -37.69 -11.61
CA ASP A 56 14.64 -37.07 -10.66
C ASP A 56 13.22 -37.68 -10.73
N THR A 57 12.50 -37.67 -9.61
CA THR A 57 11.09 -38.12 -9.56
C THR A 57 10.14 -37.07 -10.15
N ALA A 58 9.14 -37.54 -10.89
CA ALA A 58 8.09 -36.71 -11.46
C ALA A 58 7.17 -36.15 -10.38
N LYS A 59 6.92 -34.82 -10.43
CA LYS A 59 6.04 -34.14 -9.48
C LYS A 59 4.71 -33.73 -10.12
N ILE A 60 4.73 -33.20 -11.33
CA ILE A 60 3.56 -32.64 -12.03
C ILE A 60 3.66 -32.99 -13.53
N ARG A 61 2.57 -33.51 -14.12
CA ARG A 61 2.48 -33.90 -15.55
C ARG A 61 3.60 -34.85 -16.03
N GLY A 62 4.02 -35.79 -15.19
CA GLY A 62 5.07 -36.76 -15.53
C GLY A 62 6.49 -36.17 -15.60
N LYS A 63 6.69 -34.88 -15.27
CA LYS A 63 8.00 -34.21 -15.29
C LYS A 63 8.45 -33.85 -13.86
N CYS A 64 9.77 -33.79 -13.63
CA CYS A 64 10.32 -33.23 -12.39
C CYS A 64 10.06 -31.71 -12.35
N ASN A 65 10.15 -31.08 -11.17
CA ASN A 65 9.80 -29.65 -11.03
C ASN A 65 10.64 -28.75 -11.94
N ARG A 66 11.91 -29.10 -12.17
CA ARG A 66 12.82 -28.39 -13.07
C ARG A 66 12.38 -28.48 -14.52
N HIS A 67 12.07 -29.69 -15.01
CA HIS A 67 11.58 -29.89 -16.37
C HIS A 67 10.15 -29.38 -16.57
N TYR A 68 9.29 -29.45 -15.56
CA TYR A 68 7.98 -28.82 -15.57
C TYR A 68 8.10 -27.30 -15.67
N GLN A 69 9.00 -26.66 -14.92
CA GLN A 69 9.25 -25.22 -15.04
C GLN A 69 9.88 -24.84 -16.38
N ALA A 70 10.79 -25.66 -16.92
CA ALA A 70 11.39 -25.43 -18.24
C ALA A 70 10.34 -25.54 -19.36
N ASP A 71 9.49 -26.58 -19.30
CA ASP A 71 8.37 -26.81 -20.23
C ASP A 71 7.28 -25.74 -20.09
N TRP A 72 6.99 -25.30 -18.87
CA TRP A 72 6.07 -24.20 -18.60
C TRP A 72 6.64 -22.86 -19.11
N ARG A 73 7.95 -22.62 -18.97
CA ARG A 73 8.62 -21.46 -19.56
C ARG A 73 8.61 -21.53 -21.09
N SER A 74 8.78 -22.71 -21.70
CA SER A 74 8.70 -22.86 -23.16
C SER A 74 7.26 -22.79 -23.70
N GLN A 75 6.26 -23.21 -22.93
CA GLN A 75 4.84 -23.10 -23.28
C GLN A 75 4.26 -21.69 -23.02
N GLN A 76 4.83 -20.93 -22.06
CA GLN A 76 4.53 -19.51 -21.89
C GLN A 76 5.21 -18.63 -22.94
N LEU A 77 6.26 -19.12 -23.60
CA LEU A 77 6.74 -18.57 -24.86
C LEU A 77 5.86 -19.12 -25.99
N THR A 78 4.59 -18.71 -26.03
CA THR A 78 3.86 -18.77 -27.30
C THR A 78 4.65 -17.96 -28.32
N PRO A 79 5.05 -18.55 -29.47
CA PRO A 79 5.47 -17.73 -30.58
C PRO A 79 4.20 -16.98 -31.00
N LEU A 80 4.11 -15.67 -30.67
CA LEU A 80 3.05 -14.87 -31.25
C LEU A 80 3.28 -14.90 -32.76
N SER A 81 2.47 -15.65 -33.49
CA SER A 81 2.25 -15.44 -34.92
C SER A 81 1.38 -14.18 -35.12
N ARG A 82 1.77 -13.09 -34.48
CA ARG A 82 1.46 -11.71 -34.82
C ARG A 82 2.83 -11.06 -34.95
N ALA A 83 3.17 -10.60 -36.15
CA ALA A 83 4.42 -9.90 -36.44
C ALA A 83 4.83 -9.04 -35.23
N PHE A 84 5.81 -9.54 -34.47
CA PHE A 84 6.39 -8.80 -33.38
C PHE A 84 7.04 -7.55 -34.00
N PRO A 85 6.94 -6.39 -33.35
CA PRO A 85 7.79 -5.27 -33.71
C PRO A 85 9.26 -5.74 -33.71
N PRO A 86 10.14 -5.17 -34.54
CA PRO A 86 11.59 -5.34 -34.35
C PRO A 86 11.94 -5.03 -32.90
N ASP A 87 12.87 -5.76 -32.26
CA ASP A 87 13.10 -5.85 -30.80
C ASP A 87 13.13 -4.51 -30.01
N ASP A 88 13.34 -3.37 -30.69
CA ASP A 88 13.33 -2.01 -30.13
C ASP A 88 12.04 -1.21 -30.42
N HIS A 89 10.91 -1.83 -30.78
CA HIS A 89 9.65 -1.13 -31.10
C HIS A 89 8.49 -1.57 -30.20
N SER A 90 7.61 -0.62 -29.87
CA SER A 90 6.37 -0.83 -29.12
C SER A 90 5.16 -0.41 -29.94
N HIS A 91 3.96 -0.87 -29.55
CA HIS A 91 2.72 -0.41 -30.17
C HIS A 91 2.55 1.10 -30.00
N ALA A 92 2.20 1.77 -31.11
CA ALA A 92 2.04 3.21 -31.15
C ALA A 92 0.66 3.68 -30.66
N ALA A 93 -0.31 2.78 -30.46
CA ALA A 93 -1.68 3.13 -30.06
C ALA A 93 -1.76 3.88 -28.71
N PRO A 94 -1.06 3.46 -27.63
CA PRO A 94 -1.06 4.22 -26.37
C PRO A 94 -0.41 5.59 -26.52
N VAL A 95 0.70 5.67 -27.27
CA VAL A 95 1.43 6.93 -27.50
C VAL A 95 0.59 7.90 -28.31
N ARG A 96 -0.16 7.43 -29.31
CA ARG A 96 -1.08 8.25 -30.10
C ARG A 96 -2.23 8.78 -29.26
N ALA A 97 -2.84 7.95 -28.40
CA ALA A 97 -3.87 8.42 -27.48
C ALA A 97 -3.33 9.54 -26.58
N HIS A 98 -2.13 9.37 -26.04
CA HIS A 98 -1.44 10.38 -25.25
C HIS A 98 -1.15 11.66 -26.04
N LEU A 99 -0.69 11.57 -27.29
CA LEU A 99 -0.48 12.76 -28.15
C LEU A 99 -1.80 13.51 -28.42
N HIS A 100 -2.94 12.83 -28.52
CA HIS A 100 -4.24 13.49 -28.62
C HIS A 100 -4.63 14.19 -27.32
N GLU A 101 -4.33 13.61 -26.16
CA GLU A 101 -4.53 14.27 -24.86
C GLU A 101 -3.66 15.52 -24.71
N LEU A 102 -2.39 15.45 -25.11
CA LEU A 102 -1.49 16.61 -25.16
C LEU A 102 -2.03 17.70 -26.10
N ALA A 103 -2.52 17.32 -27.28
CA ALA A 103 -3.10 18.25 -28.25
C ALA A 103 -4.39 18.91 -27.74
N ALA A 104 -5.26 18.16 -27.06
CA ALA A 104 -6.46 18.69 -26.41
C ALA A 104 -6.13 19.69 -25.29
N ALA A 105 -4.93 19.59 -24.70
CA ALA A 105 -4.41 20.52 -23.73
C ALA A 105 -3.55 21.65 -24.35
N GLY A 106 -3.59 21.82 -25.67
CA GLY A 106 -2.91 22.90 -26.40
C GLY A 106 -1.43 22.63 -26.72
N ILE A 107 -0.89 21.47 -26.35
CA ILE A 107 0.48 21.09 -26.71
C ILE A 107 0.48 20.43 -28.08
N THR A 108 1.02 21.12 -29.08
CA THR A 108 1.13 20.56 -30.43
C THR A 108 2.05 19.34 -30.44
N THR A 109 1.84 18.42 -31.38
CA THR A 109 2.71 17.24 -31.56
C THR A 109 4.17 17.61 -31.81
N ALA A 110 4.43 18.74 -32.48
CA ALA A 110 5.77 19.28 -32.69
C ALA A 110 6.42 19.76 -31.38
N THR A 111 5.66 20.47 -30.55
CA THR A 111 6.10 20.90 -29.21
C THR A 111 6.37 19.70 -28.31
N ALA A 112 5.49 18.69 -28.34
CA ALA A 112 5.70 17.45 -27.60
C ALA A 112 6.99 16.73 -28.05
N ALA A 113 7.22 16.59 -29.36
CA ALA A 113 8.45 15.99 -29.88
C ALA A 113 9.71 16.72 -29.40
N ALA A 114 9.70 18.05 -29.42
CA ALA A 114 10.80 18.87 -28.92
C ALA A 114 11.05 18.67 -27.42
N LEU A 115 9.99 18.64 -26.60
CA LEU A 115 10.09 18.41 -25.15
C LEU A 115 10.64 17.01 -24.82
N ALA A 116 10.21 15.98 -25.55
CA ALA A 116 10.72 14.61 -25.39
C ALA A 116 12.09 14.38 -26.04
N ARG A 117 12.66 15.37 -26.76
CA ARG A 117 13.88 15.23 -27.56
C ARG A 117 13.78 14.07 -28.57
N VAL A 118 12.61 13.91 -29.17
CA VAL A 118 12.32 12.91 -30.19
C VAL A 118 12.23 13.61 -31.55
N PRO A 119 12.71 13.00 -32.66
CA PRO A 119 12.54 13.60 -33.98
C PRO A 119 11.07 13.90 -34.29
N ALA A 120 10.78 15.12 -34.75
CA ALA A 120 9.41 15.56 -35.05
C ALA A 120 8.69 14.62 -36.04
N ALA A 121 9.43 14.07 -37.00
CA ALA A 121 8.92 13.09 -37.95
C ALA A 121 8.41 11.80 -37.28
N ALA A 122 9.06 11.35 -36.21
CA ALA A 122 8.65 10.14 -35.49
C ALA A 122 7.34 10.37 -34.70
N ALA A 123 7.20 11.53 -34.04
CA ALA A 123 5.96 11.90 -33.35
C ALA A 123 4.81 12.13 -34.34
N ALA A 124 5.08 12.78 -35.47
CA ALA A 124 4.10 12.99 -36.54
C ALA A 124 3.64 11.66 -37.16
N ALA A 125 4.54 10.71 -37.40
CA ALA A 125 4.18 9.38 -37.89
C ALA A 125 3.28 8.62 -36.91
N VAL A 126 3.53 8.73 -35.60
CA VAL A 126 2.67 8.12 -34.57
C VAL A 126 1.28 8.74 -34.57
N ALA A 127 1.20 10.08 -34.61
CA ALA A 127 -0.07 10.80 -34.70
C ALA A 127 -0.84 10.46 -35.99
N GLY A 128 -0.13 10.33 -37.12
CA GLY A 128 -0.66 9.96 -38.43
C GLY A 128 -1.02 8.49 -38.61
N GLY A 129 -0.95 7.66 -37.57
CA GLY A 129 -1.49 6.29 -37.61
C GLY A 129 -0.45 5.17 -37.71
N ALA A 130 0.84 5.43 -37.49
CA ALA A 130 1.84 4.36 -37.43
C ALA A 130 1.41 3.25 -36.45
N LYS A 131 1.71 2.00 -36.82
CA LYS A 131 1.38 0.80 -36.02
C LYS A 131 2.37 0.60 -34.86
N TYR A 132 3.64 0.95 -35.10
CA TYR A 132 4.75 0.77 -34.17
C TYR A 132 5.60 2.05 -34.08
N VAL A 133 6.28 2.21 -32.96
CA VAL A 133 7.22 3.30 -32.67
C VAL A 133 8.39 2.73 -31.88
N ARG A 134 9.60 3.29 -32.03
CA ARG A 134 10.73 2.87 -31.19
C ARG A 134 10.37 2.99 -29.70
N ARG A 135 10.77 1.99 -28.91
CA ARG A 135 10.45 1.90 -27.48
C ARG A 135 11.02 3.08 -26.71
N SER A 136 12.25 3.52 -27.05
CA SER A 136 12.87 4.71 -26.48
C SER A 136 12.04 5.98 -26.72
N HIS A 137 11.57 6.20 -27.95
CA HIS A 137 10.71 7.32 -28.30
C HIS A 137 9.33 7.24 -27.64
N ALA A 138 8.74 6.04 -27.56
CA ALA A 138 7.49 5.83 -26.86
C ALA A 138 7.60 6.23 -25.40
N LEU A 139 8.64 5.75 -24.71
CA LEU A 139 8.89 6.11 -23.31
C LEU A 139 9.13 7.61 -23.14
N ALA A 140 9.91 8.24 -24.03
CA ALA A 140 10.19 9.67 -23.96
C ALA A 140 8.92 10.52 -24.17
N LEU A 141 8.08 10.19 -25.15
CA LEU A 141 6.81 10.89 -25.40
C LEU A 141 5.81 10.69 -24.27
N MET A 142 5.72 9.47 -23.72
CA MET A 142 4.85 9.17 -22.58
C MET A 142 5.30 9.84 -21.27
N ARG A 143 6.54 10.35 -21.20
CA ARG A 143 7.02 11.13 -20.03
C ARG A 143 6.57 12.57 -20.05
N ILE A 144 6.10 13.09 -21.19
CA ILE A 144 5.52 14.43 -21.26
C ILE A 144 4.14 14.34 -20.65
N HIS A 145 3.85 15.19 -19.67
CA HIS A 145 2.52 15.27 -19.10
C HIS A 145 2.11 16.73 -19.10
N VAL A 146 0.86 16.99 -19.48
CA VAL A 146 0.26 18.30 -19.23
C VAL A 146 -0.16 18.30 -17.78
N ASP A 147 0.19 19.35 -17.04
CA ASP A 147 -0.52 19.65 -15.80
C ASP A 147 -1.99 19.87 -16.16
N PRO A 148 -2.93 19.00 -15.73
CA PRO A 148 -4.32 19.18 -16.07
C PRO A 148 -4.90 20.49 -15.50
N SER A 149 -4.20 21.11 -14.55
CA SER A 149 -4.50 22.45 -14.04
C SER A 149 -4.23 23.56 -15.06
N ALA A 150 -3.39 23.32 -16.07
CA ALA A 150 -3.11 24.29 -17.14
C ALA A 150 -4.19 24.28 -18.24
N ALA A 151 -5.16 23.37 -18.18
CA ALA A 151 -6.25 23.29 -19.16
C ALA A 151 -7.15 24.54 -19.12
N GLU A 152 -7.60 24.97 -20.29
CA GLU A 152 -8.58 26.06 -20.42
C GLU A 152 -9.88 25.74 -19.67
N ASP A 153 -10.58 26.79 -19.23
CA ASP A 153 -11.79 26.66 -18.38
C ASP A 153 -12.84 25.69 -18.96
N ARG A 154 -13.06 25.74 -20.28
CA ARG A 154 -14.08 24.95 -20.99
C ARG A 154 -13.55 23.64 -21.57
N ALA A 155 -12.25 23.40 -21.51
CA ALA A 155 -11.67 22.15 -22.01
C ALA A 155 -12.18 20.97 -21.18
N MET A 156 -12.59 19.89 -21.85
CA MET A 156 -12.99 18.66 -21.19
C MET A 156 -11.77 17.77 -21.01
N ILE A 157 -11.39 17.53 -19.76
CA ILE A 157 -10.21 16.75 -19.38
C ILE A 157 -10.57 15.57 -18.49
N SER A 158 -9.64 14.64 -18.29
CA SER A 158 -9.87 13.43 -17.49
C SER A 158 -10.35 13.76 -16.07
N ALA A 159 -11.42 13.07 -15.64
CA ALA A 159 -11.96 13.18 -14.29
C ALA A 159 -11.10 12.49 -13.23
N HIS A 160 -10.18 11.60 -13.62
CA HIS A 160 -9.46 10.72 -12.69
C HIS A 160 -8.68 11.49 -11.61
N GLY A 161 -7.95 12.55 -11.98
CA GLY A 161 -7.20 13.35 -11.03
C GLY A 161 -8.10 14.04 -10.01
N ALA A 162 -9.21 14.61 -10.47
CA ALA A 162 -10.19 15.26 -9.61
C ALA A 162 -10.89 14.26 -8.67
N GLN A 163 -11.28 13.09 -9.19
CA GLN A 163 -11.89 12.01 -8.41
C GLN A 163 -10.97 11.55 -7.28
N ARG A 164 -9.70 11.27 -7.58
CA ARG A 164 -8.73 10.78 -6.59
C ARG A 164 -8.47 11.80 -5.49
N ARG A 165 -8.36 13.09 -5.83
CA ARG A 165 -8.21 14.18 -4.84
C ARG A 165 -9.37 14.24 -3.86
N VAL A 166 -10.61 14.19 -4.36
CA VAL A 166 -11.80 14.19 -3.49
C VAL A 166 -11.84 12.91 -2.65
N GLN A 167 -11.57 11.75 -3.23
CA GLN A 167 -11.52 10.46 -2.51
C GLN A 167 -10.47 10.48 -1.38
N ALA A 168 -9.30 11.07 -1.64
CA ALA A 168 -8.22 11.18 -0.68
C ALA A 168 -8.59 12.10 0.49
N LEU A 169 -9.28 13.21 0.25
CA LEU A 169 -9.80 14.07 1.32
C LEU A 169 -10.86 13.36 2.16
N VAL A 170 -11.73 12.56 1.54
CA VAL A 170 -12.69 11.75 2.29
C VAL A 170 -11.99 10.68 3.14
N ALA A 171 -10.88 10.12 2.65
CA ALA A 171 -10.04 9.20 3.42
C ALA A 171 -9.33 9.86 4.62
N LEU A 172 -9.09 11.18 4.58
CA LEU A 172 -8.66 11.96 5.75
C LEU A 172 -9.79 12.21 6.76
N GLY A 173 -11.05 12.03 6.34
CA GLY A 173 -12.23 12.18 7.17
C GLY A 173 -13.12 13.37 6.82
N TRP A 174 -12.81 14.13 5.77
CA TRP A 174 -13.67 15.22 5.30
C TRP A 174 -14.96 14.67 4.68
N THR A 175 -16.09 15.32 4.91
CA THR A 175 -17.37 14.92 4.32
C THR A 175 -17.58 15.58 2.95
N PHE A 176 -18.48 15.04 2.13
CA PHE A 176 -18.89 15.75 0.91
C PHE A 176 -19.55 17.09 1.20
N GLY A 177 -20.19 17.27 2.34
CA GLY A 177 -20.74 18.56 2.75
C GLY A 177 -19.65 19.61 2.95
N ASP A 178 -18.56 19.23 3.63
CA ASP A 178 -17.42 20.12 3.87
C ASP A 178 -16.75 20.53 2.55
N ILE A 179 -16.48 19.53 1.69
CA ILE A 179 -15.84 19.75 0.39
C ILE A 179 -16.74 20.58 -0.52
N ALA A 180 -18.05 20.32 -0.52
CA ALA A 180 -19.02 21.06 -1.31
C ALA A 180 -19.13 22.52 -0.84
N GLY A 181 -19.10 22.75 0.47
CA GLY A 181 -19.08 24.09 1.07
C GLY A 181 -17.85 24.90 0.69
N TRP A 182 -16.67 24.28 0.57
CA TRP A 182 -15.45 24.98 0.12
C TRP A 182 -15.45 25.33 -1.36
N LEU A 183 -16.10 24.51 -2.18
CA LEU A 183 -16.20 24.70 -3.63
C LEU A 183 -17.42 25.54 -4.02
N ASP A 184 -18.22 26.00 -3.05
CA ASP A 184 -19.50 26.70 -3.24
C ASP A 184 -20.41 25.99 -4.25
N CYS A 185 -20.59 24.68 -4.05
CA CYS A 185 -21.36 23.83 -4.94
C CYS A 185 -22.27 22.87 -4.18
N HIS A 186 -23.23 22.27 -4.89
CA HIS A 186 -24.11 21.28 -4.28
C HIS A 186 -23.45 19.90 -4.18
N GLN A 187 -23.67 19.18 -3.08
CA GLN A 187 -23.08 17.85 -2.82
C GLN A 187 -23.37 16.78 -3.89
N SER A 188 -24.44 16.95 -4.69
CA SER A 188 -24.75 16.06 -5.81
C SER A 188 -23.70 16.14 -6.91
N MET A 189 -23.04 17.29 -7.10
CA MET A 189 -21.95 17.45 -8.05
C MET A 189 -20.79 16.52 -7.70
N LEU A 190 -20.38 16.48 -6.43
CA LEU A 190 -19.32 15.59 -5.95
C LEU A 190 -19.71 14.12 -6.05
N SER A 191 -20.99 13.81 -5.79
CA SER A 191 -21.51 12.44 -5.93
C SER A 191 -21.48 11.96 -7.38
N ASN A 192 -21.83 12.83 -8.33
CA ASN A 192 -21.75 12.55 -9.76
C ASN A 192 -20.30 12.48 -10.23
N LEU A 193 -19.43 13.36 -9.74
CA LEU A 193 -18.01 13.37 -10.06
C LEU A 193 -17.34 12.04 -9.73
N ILE A 194 -17.60 11.49 -8.55
CA ILE A 194 -16.99 10.24 -8.07
C ILE A 194 -17.54 9.00 -8.77
N HIS A 195 -18.69 9.12 -9.43
CA HIS A 195 -19.29 7.99 -10.13
C HIS A 195 -18.36 7.48 -11.25
N PRO A 196 -18.14 6.15 -11.38
CA PRO A 196 -17.22 5.59 -12.41
C PRO A 196 -17.58 5.91 -13.86
N ALA A 197 -18.84 6.29 -14.11
CA ALA A 197 -19.31 6.71 -15.43
C ALA A 197 -18.79 8.10 -15.83
N THR A 198 -18.42 8.94 -14.86
CA THR A 198 -17.88 10.27 -15.12
C THR A 198 -16.42 10.14 -15.54
N ARG A 199 -16.16 10.24 -16.84
CA ARG A 199 -14.81 10.12 -17.42
C ARG A 199 -14.12 11.46 -17.62
N VAL A 200 -14.90 12.52 -17.78
CA VAL A 200 -14.40 13.86 -18.10
C VAL A 200 -15.02 14.92 -17.20
N VAL A 201 -14.27 15.99 -16.94
CA VAL A 201 -14.66 17.19 -16.20
C VAL A 201 -14.16 18.43 -16.92
N SER A 202 -14.75 19.59 -16.65
CA SER A 202 -14.22 20.84 -17.17
C SER A 202 -12.86 21.20 -16.54
N GLY A 203 -11.98 21.86 -17.29
CA GLY A 203 -10.70 22.36 -16.79
C GLY A 203 -10.85 23.29 -15.59
N ARG A 204 -11.92 24.11 -15.58
CA ARG A 204 -12.29 24.93 -14.41
C ARG A 204 -12.54 24.08 -13.17
N GLN A 205 -13.40 23.06 -13.25
CA GLN A 205 -13.72 22.20 -12.11
C GLN A 205 -12.48 21.44 -11.61
N HIS A 206 -11.67 20.94 -12.54
CA HIS A 206 -10.42 20.27 -12.18
C HIS A 206 -9.48 21.20 -11.39
N ARG A 207 -9.28 22.44 -11.87
CA ARG A 207 -8.48 23.46 -11.17
C ARG A 207 -9.01 23.79 -9.78
N GLN A 208 -10.32 24.02 -9.66
CA GLN A 208 -10.94 24.32 -8.36
C GLN A 208 -10.71 23.19 -7.35
N ILE A 209 -10.88 21.94 -7.78
CA ILE A 209 -10.64 20.76 -6.93
C ILE A 209 -9.15 20.61 -6.61
N ALA A 210 -8.25 20.85 -7.57
CA ALA A 210 -6.81 20.78 -7.37
C ALA A 210 -6.31 21.83 -6.36
N GLU A 211 -6.80 23.07 -6.47
CA GLU A 211 -6.50 24.14 -5.52
C GLU A 211 -7.01 23.80 -4.11
N MET A 212 -8.28 23.41 -4.01
CA MET A 212 -8.88 23.01 -2.73
C MET A 212 -8.12 21.84 -2.09
N TYR A 213 -7.72 20.85 -2.88
CA TYR A 213 -6.90 19.74 -2.41
C TYR A 213 -5.55 20.20 -1.87
N ARG A 214 -4.82 21.07 -2.59
CA ARG A 214 -3.53 21.61 -2.14
C ARG A 214 -3.64 22.33 -0.80
N GLN A 215 -4.71 23.08 -0.59
CA GLN A 215 -4.93 23.82 0.66
C GLN A 215 -5.28 22.91 1.85
N ARG A 216 -5.86 21.73 1.61
CA ARG A 216 -6.48 20.91 2.65
C ARG A 216 -5.84 19.54 2.86
N MET A 217 -4.98 19.07 1.95
CA MET A 217 -4.38 17.72 2.01
C MET A 217 -3.54 17.44 3.27
N MET A 218 -3.07 18.48 3.97
CA MET A 218 -2.32 18.35 5.22
C MET A 218 -3.19 18.52 6.47
N ALA A 219 -4.46 18.84 6.31
CA ALA A 219 -5.39 19.10 7.40
C ALA A 219 -6.35 17.92 7.60
N VAL A 220 -6.62 17.61 8.87
CA VAL A 220 -7.69 16.69 9.27
C VAL A 220 -8.82 17.48 9.93
N PRO A 221 -10.08 17.05 9.76
CA PRO A 221 -11.20 17.71 10.42
C PRO A 221 -11.06 17.63 11.94
N ALA A 222 -11.41 18.71 12.64
CA ALA A 222 -11.38 18.76 14.11
C ALA A 222 -12.31 17.71 14.74
N VAL A 223 -13.43 17.41 14.06
CA VAL A 223 -14.39 16.38 14.46
C VAL A 223 -14.18 15.15 13.59
N LYS A 224 -14.09 13.97 14.22
CA LYS A 224 -14.00 12.70 13.49
C LYS A 224 -15.34 12.31 12.88
N HIS A 225 -15.47 12.48 11.57
CA HIS A 225 -16.66 12.02 10.84
C HIS A 225 -16.57 10.51 10.51
N VAL A 226 -17.05 9.67 11.44
CA VAL A 226 -17.00 8.19 11.34
C VAL A 226 -17.60 7.68 10.02
N LYS A 227 -18.68 8.29 9.53
CA LYS A 227 -19.35 7.90 8.27
C LYS A 227 -18.46 8.10 7.03
N ALA A 228 -17.71 9.21 6.98
CA ALA A 228 -16.80 9.50 5.87
C ALA A 228 -15.65 8.48 5.84
N LEU A 229 -15.06 8.18 7.00
CA LEU A 229 -14.01 7.17 7.15
C LEU A 229 -14.50 5.77 6.81
N ALA A 230 -15.70 5.39 7.27
CA ALA A 230 -16.30 4.08 6.95
C ALA A 230 -16.57 3.93 5.44
N ARG A 231 -17.00 5.01 4.78
CA ARG A 231 -17.17 5.02 3.33
C ARG A 231 -15.83 4.86 2.61
N ALA A 232 -14.81 5.64 2.98
CA ALA A 232 -13.48 5.53 2.39
C ALA A 232 -12.92 4.11 2.53
N ALA A 233 -13.06 3.49 3.71
CA ALA A 233 -12.63 2.11 3.94
C ALA A 233 -13.38 1.09 3.07
N ARG A 234 -14.71 1.23 2.93
CA ARG A 234 -15.54 0.35 2.10
C ARG A 234 -15.20 0.44 0.61
N GLU A 235 -14.93 1.64 0.13
CA GLU A 235 -14.57 1.90 -1.28
C GLU A 235 -13.07 1.72 -1.57
N GLY A 236 -12.25 1.48 -0.55
CA GLY A 236 -10.80 1.33 -0.67
C GLY A 236 -10.07 2.64 -1.00
N TRP A 237 -10.62 3.79 -0.63
CA TRP A 237 -9.97 5.09 -0.84
C TRP A 237 -8.85 5.31 0.17
N VAL A 238 -7.73 5.84 -0.30
CA VAL A 238 -6.52 6.05 0.49
C VAL A 238 -6.23 7.55 0.68
N PRO A 239 -5.59 7.95 1.81
CA PRO A 239 -5.29 9.35 2.09
C PRO A 239 -4.22 9.92 1.15
N PRO A 240 -4.04 11.26 1.10
CA PRO A 240 -3.06 11.95 0.27
C PRO A 240 -1.65 11.38 0.32
N LEU A 241 -1.14 11.10 1.53
CA LEU A 241 0.22 10.59 1.75
C LEU A 241 0.44 9.15 1.27
N ALA A 242 -0.62 8.45 0.83
CA ALA A 242 -0.48 7.13 0.22
C ALA A 242 -0.21 7.19 -1.29
N TRP A 243 -0.26 8.36 -1.90
CA TRP A 243 0.03 8.59 -3.32
C TRP A 243 1.42 9.22 -3.47
N ASP A 244 2.23 8.70 -4.38
CA ASP A 244 3.49 9.34 -4.77
C ASP A 244 3.22 10.40 -5.86
N ASP A 245 2.40 10.04 -6.84
CA ASP A 245 1.81 10.97 -7.82
C ASP A 245 0.33 10.62 -8.03
N ILE A 246 -0.55 11.39 -7.38
CA ILE A 246 -2.00 11.13 -7.37
C ILE A 246 -2.63 11.13 -8.77
N ASP A 247 -2.03 11.80 -9.75
CA ASP A 247 -2.55 11.86 -11.12
C ASP A 247 -2.06 10.70 -11.99
N ARG A 248 -0.84 10.17 -11.71
CA ARG A 248 -0.17 9.21 -12.59
C ARG A 248 -0.12 7.80 -12.06
N ASP A 249 -0.16 7.62 -10.74
CA ASP A 249 -0.10 6.31 -10.13
C ASP A 249 -1.28 5.45 -10.60
N VAL A 250 -1.01 4.24 -11.09
CA VAL A 250 -2.09 3.29 -11.49
C VAL A 250 -2.89 2.86 -10.25
N ARG A 251 -2.19 2.69 -9.14
CA ARG A 251 -2.68 2.41 -7.79
C ARG A 251 -1.69 3.06 -6.82
N PRO A 252 -2.11 3.54 -5.65
CA PRO A 252 -1.18 3.93 -4.60
C PRO A 252 -0.19 2.79 -4.34
N PRO A 253 1.13 3.05 -4.20
CA PRO A 253 2.08 2.03 -3.75
C PRO A 253 1.48 1.33 -2.53
N ALA A 254 1.42 -0.02 -2.54
CA ALA A 254 0.55 -0.82 -1.67
C ALA A 254 0.67 -0.43 -0.19
N ALA A 255 -0.10 0.57 0.23
CA ALA A 255 0.03 1.23 1.50
C ALA A 255 -0.92 0.58 2.50
N ARG A 256 -0.64 -0.67 2.88
CA ARG A 256 -0.91 -0.97 4.29
C ARG A 256 0.26 -0.39 5.05
N ALA A 257 0.14 0.89 5.42
CA ALA A 257 1.03 1.47 6.42
C ALA A 257 1.05 0.48 7.61
N PRO A 258 2.22 -0.01 8.03
CA PRO A 258 2.30 -0.96 9.12
C PRO A 258 1.58 -0.35 10.32
N LYS A 259 0.74 -1.15 10.98
CA LYS A 259 0.12 -0.68 12.22
C LYS A 259 1.25 -0.31 13.18
N ARG A 260 1.03 0.65 14.07
CA ARG A 260 2.03 1.02 15.09
C ARG A 260 2.59 -0.23 15.79
N SER A 261 1.75 -1.21 16.10
CA SER A 261 2.12 -2.52 16.70
C SER A 261 3.06 -3.40 15.87
N GLU A 262 3.09 -3.24 14.55
CA GLU A 262 3.90 -4.02 13.60
C GLU A 262 5.29 -3.39 13.38
N LEU A 263 5.48 -2.12 13.76
CA LEU A 263 6.78 -1.46 13.74
C LEU A 263 7.65 -1.91 14.92
N PRO A 264 8.97 -2.12 14.72
CA PRO A 264 9.91 -2.41 15.81
C PRO A 264 9.79 -1.41 16.95
N PHE A 265 9.73 -0.12 16.62
CA PHE A 265 9.41 0.99 17.50
C PHE A 265 8.77 2.13 16.69
N ASP A 266 8.18 3.12 17.36
CA ASP A 266 7.56 4.28 16.73
C ASP A 266 8.55 5.45 16.65
N GLU A 267 9.18 5.61 15.48
CA GLU A 267 10.19 6.64 15.18
C GLU A 267 9.74 8.05 15.60
N ILE A 268 8.50 8.42 15.26
CA ILE A 268 7.97 9.77 15.55
C ILE A 268 7.81 9.94 17.06
N ALA A 269 7.28 8.94 17.76
CA ALA A 269 7.15 9.01 19.21
C ALA A 269 8.53 9.07 19.91
N VAL A 270 9.54 8.39 19.38
CA VAL A 270 10.92 8.45 19.91
C VAL A 270 11.48 9.87 19.75
N GLU A 271 11.38 10.46 18.56
CA GLU A 271 11.96 11.79 18.32
C GLU A 271 11.25 12.88 19.13
N LEU A 272 9.90 12.86 19.17
CA LEU A 272 9.13 13.79 19.99
C LEU A 272 9.46 13.67 21.47
N ALA A 273 9.68 12.46 21.98
CA ALA A 273 10.10 12.27 23.37
C ALA A 273 11.49 12.84 23.65
N LEU A 274 12.42 12.71 22.70
CA LEU A 274 13.76 13.28 22.79
C LEU A 274 13.74 14.81 22.68
N GLU A 275 12.78 15.40 21.97
CA GLU A 275 12.53 16.85 21.97
C GLU A 275 11.84 17.36 23.25
N GLY A 276 11.50 16.46 24.18
CA GLY A 276 10.86 16.80 25.45
C GLY A 276 9.32 16.85 25.39
N GLN A 277 8.70 16.42 24.30
CA GLN A 277 7.24 16.34 24.22
C GLN A 277 6.71 15.10 24.96
N LYS A 278 5.62 15.30 25.72
CA LYS A 278 4.96 14.20 26.45
C LYS A 278 4.13 13.33 25.51
N VAL A 279 4.70 12.20 25.10
CA VAL A 279 4.05 11.21 24.23
C VAL A 279 3.90 9.85 24.91
N ARG A 280 2.89 9.07 24.49
CA ARG A 280 2.68 7.71 24.98
C ARG A 280 3.70 6.76 24.34
N LEU A 281 4.70 6.33 25.10
CA LEU A 281 5.76 5.41 24.66
C LEU A 281 5.45 3.95 25.02
N ARG A 282 5.64 3.04 24.05
CA ARG A 282 5.65 1.58 24.27
C ARG A 282 7.00 1.14 24.84
N ARG A 283 7.11 -0.14 25.24
CA ARG A 283 8.39 -0.69 25.73
C ARG A 283 9.49 -0.55 24.69
N ALA A 284 9.24 -0.89 23.43
CA ALA A 284 10.22 -0.77 22.36
C ALA A 284 10.61 0.70 22.11
N ASP A 285 9.63 1.61 22.06
CA ASP A 285 9.89 3.05 21.92
C ASP A 285 10.82 3.58 23.06
N LYS A 286 10.64 3.12 24.31
CA LYS A 286 11.51 3.50 25.44
C LYS A 286 12.94 2.98 25.31
N VAL A 287 13.12 1.77 24.79
CA VAL A 287 14.46 1.19 24.56
C VAL A 287 15.22 2.01 23.52
N GLU A 288 14.54 2.39 22.44
CA GLU A 288 15.13 3.22 21.40
C GLU A 288 15.45 4.64 21.90
N VAL A 289 14.55 5.26 22.66
CA VAL A 289 14.80 6.56 23.30
C VAL A 289 16.08 6.54 24.14
N VAL A 290 16.26 5.53 24.99
CA VAL A 290 17.47 5.40 25.83
C VAL A 290 18.71 5.20 24.97
N THR A 291 18.62 4.39 23.91
CA THR A 291 19.74 4.13 23.00
C THR A 291 20.19 5.41 22.29
N ARG A 292 19.26 6.20 21.73
CA ARG A 292 19.58 7.45 21.04
C ARG A 292 20.04 8.55 22.00
N ALA A 293 19.41 8.66 23.16
CA ALA A 293 19.81 9.64 24.15
C ALA A 293 21.21 9.33 24.73
N HIS A 294 21.53 8.04 24.92
CA HIS A 294 22.88 7.62 25.32
C HIS A 294 23.92 7.94 24.24
N ALA A 295 23.59 7.76 22.96
CA ALA A 295 24.46 8.17 21.85
C ALA A 295 24.68 9.70 21.80
N ARG A 296 23.69 10.48 22.24
CA ARG A 296 23.79 11.94 22.49
C ARG A 296 24.48 12.29 23.82
N ARG A 297 25.00 11.27 24.53
CA ARG A 297 25.64 11.34 25.84
C ARG A 297 24.75 11.94 26.92
N TRP A 298 23.45 11.67 26.94
CA TRP A 298 22.61 12.12 28.04
C TRP A 298 22.79 11.23 29.27
N SER A 299 22.80 11.84 30.46
CA SER A 299 22.74 11.11 31.73
C SER A 299 21.35 10.49 31.94
N ASP A 300 21.26 9.45 32.78
CA ASP A 300 19.99 8.79 33.10
C ASP A 300 18.92 9.79 33.61
N GLN A 301 19.36 10.78 34.41
CA GLN A 301 18.49 11.85 34.92
C GLN A 301 18.04 12.82 33.82
N THR A 302 18.93 13.19 32.90
CA THR A 302 18.56 14.04 31.76
C THR A 302 17.55 13.34 30.86
N ILE A 303 17.79 12.06 30.56
CA ILE A 303 16.84 11.24 29.79
C ILE A 303 15.48 11.24 30.47
N ALA A 304 15.44 10.96 31.77
CA ALA A 304 14.19 10.88 32.52
C ALA A 304 13.45 12.23 32.55
N ARG A 305 14.17 13.32 32.82
CA ARG A 305 13.63 14.68 32.87
C ARG A 305 13.04 15.14 31.54
N VAL A 306 13.76 14.93 30.45
CA VAL A 306 13.34 15.38 29.10
C VAL A 306 12.20 14.50 28.59
N THR A 307 12.37 13.18 28.62
CA THR A 307 11.42 12.25 27.99
C THR A 307 10.19 11.94 28.84
N GLY A 308 10.24 12.27 30.14
CA GLY A 308 9.21 11.89 31.11
C GLY A 308 9.18 10.40 31.47
N ILE A 309 10.20 9.63 31.06
CA ILE A 309 10.39 8.25 31.50
C ILE A 309 10.91 8.25 32.93
N ILE A 310 10.35 7.43 33.81
CA ILE A 310 10.79 7.34 35.21
C ILE A 310 12.24 6.83 35.27
N ASP A 311 13.10 7.44 36.08
CA ASP A 311 14.53 7.14 36.26
C ASP A 311 14.84 5.64 36.37
N ARG A 312 14.11 4.92 37.25
CA ARG A 312 14.27 3.47 37.43
C ARG A 312 14.09 2.66 36.15
N THR A 313 13.27 3.17 35.23
CA THR A 313 13.02 2.53 33.94
C THR A 313 14.15 2.80 32.96
N VAL A 314 14.70 4.03 32.97
CA VAL A 314 15.88 4.40 32.17
C VAL A 314 17.07 3.55 32.61
N LEU A 315 17.36 3.51 33.91
CA LEU A 315 18.44 2.71 34.49
C LEU A 315 18.33 1.24 34.09
N ARG A 316 17.15 0.62 34.27
CA ARG A 316 16.93 -0.78 33.91
C ARG A 316 17.15 -1.02 32.41
N ILE A 317 16.60 -0.17 31.54
CA ILE A 317 16.77 -0.32 30.09
C ILE A 317 18.26 -0.18 29.70
N ARG A 318 18.97 0.78 30.28
CA ARG A 318 20.40 0.98 30.03
C ARG A 318 21.23 -0.23 30.46
N GLN A 319 20.92 -0.81 31.62
CA GLN A 319 21.54 -2.04 32.11
C GLN A 319 21.23 -3.24 31.22
N ASP A 320 19.97 -3.41 30.80
CA ASP A 320 19.54 -4.47 29.87
C ASP A 320 20.28 -4.37 28.52
N LEU A 321 20.63 -3.15 28.09
CA LEU A 321 21.41 -2.88 26.87
C LEU A 321 22.94 -2.94 27.08
N GLY A 322 23.43 -3.10 28.32
CA GLY A 322 24.86 -3.12 28.63
C GLY A 322 25.58 -1.78 28.41
N LEU A 323 24.85 -0.66 28.40
CA LEU A 323 25.41 0.66 28.13
C LEU A 323 26.02 1.31 29.40
N PRO A 324 27.21 1.94 29.32
CA PRO A 324 27.81 2.63 30.46
C PRO A 324 26.98 3.84 30.88
N GLY A 325 26.98 4.18 32.17
CA GLY A 325 26.31 5.39 32.65
C GLY A 325 27.17 6.62 32.38
N TRP A 326 26.55 7.70 31.91
CA TRP A 326 27.20 9.00 31.85
C TRP A 326 26.89 9.77 33.14
N ASP A 327 27.92 10.33 33.77
CA ASP A 327 27.75 11.12 34.99
C ASP A 327 27.20 12.52 34.66
N MET A 328 26.35 13.05 35.54
CA MET A 328 25.71 14.36 35.39
C MET A 328 26.73 15.51 35.25
N HIS A 329 27.93 15.34 35.80
CA HIS A 329 28.99 16.35 35.79
C HIS A 329 29.80 16.40 34.49
N GLU A 330 29.75 15.39 33.63
CA GLU A 330 30.53 15.35 32.38
C GLU A 330 29.82 15.99 31.17
N LEU A 331 28.61 16.52 31.34
CA LEU A 331 27.69 16.80 30.22
C LEU A 331 27.21 18.25 30.10
N VAL A 332 27.74 19.15 30.92
CA VAL A 332 27.30 20.57 30.95
C VAL A 332 27.77 21.37 29.71
N ASP A 333 28.65 20.83 28.88
CA ASP A 333 29.32 21.60 27.82
C ASP A 333 28.64 21.56 26.43
N ALA A 334 27.58 20.77 26.22
CA ALA A 334 26.96 20.65 24.89
C ALA A 334 25.80 21.63 24.61
N GLU A 335 25.20 22.24 25.65
CA GLU A 335 23.98 23.07 25.52
C GLU A 335 24.24 24.59 25.61
N ARG A 336 25.47 25.05 25.84
CA ARG A 336 25.82 26.49 25.89
C ARG A 336 26.48 27.04 24.62
N GLY A 337 26.63 26.22 23.57
CA GLY A 337 27.28 26.62 22.32
C GLY A 337 26.39 26.36 21.11
N ARG A 338 25.26 27.05 20.99
CA ARG A 338 24.59 27.31 19.70
C ARG A 338 23.59 28.45 19.79
#